data_AF-A0A7J5XHY2-F1
#
_entry.id   AF-A0A7J5XHY2-F1
#
_cell.length_a   1.000
_cell.length_b   1.000
_cell.length_c   1.000
_cell.angle_alpha   90.00
_cell.angle_beta   90.00
_cell.angle_gamma   90.00
#
_symmetry.space_group_name_H-M   'P 1'
#
loop_
_entity.id
_entity.type
_entity.pdbx_description
1 polymer ?
#
loop_
_entity_poly.entity_id
_entity_poly.type
_entity_poly.pdbx_seq_one_letter_code
_entity_poly.pdbx_strand_id
1 'polypeptide(L)'
;MNCVFCRDVKPWQNCTFQRTPNGAAVMTGRENGVVARLKRENPAIGGTHCAAHKLNLCAQQAAAAIPSLQRYQRTVGSIYGYFSNSSSRQARLKEMHVILDTDDVKLNQSMPSAG
;
A
#
# COMPACT_ATOMS: atom_id res chain seq x y z
N MET A 1 -14.62 6.36 -4.47
CA MET A 1 -15.25 5.74 -5.65
C MET A 1 -15.29 4.22 -5.51
N ASN A 2 -16.49 3.64 -5.62
CA ASN A 2 -16.78 2.21 -5.49
C ASN A 2 -17.08 1.66 -6.88
N CYS A 3 -16.16 0.94 -7.49
CA CYS A 3 -16.39 0.29 -8.77
C CYS A 3 -16.39 -1.23 -8.55
N VAL A 4 -17.58 -1.84 -8.66
CA VAL A 4 -17.76 -3.27 -8.90
C VAL A 4 -17.71 -3.42 -10.42
N PHE A 5 -16.77 -4.20 -10.94
CA PHE A 5 -16.74 -4.51 -12.37
C PHE A 5 -17.49 -5.82 -12.60
N CYS A 6 -18.81 -5.75 -12.68
CA CYS A 6 -19.56 -6.80 -13.37
C CYS A 6 -19.34 -6.54 -14.86
N ARG A 7 -18.62 -7.42 -15.56
CA ARG A 7 -18.82 -7.52 -17.01
C ARG A 7 -20.27 -7.97 -17.18
N ASP A 8 -21.08 -7.18 -17.90
CA ASP A 8 -22.52 -7.37 -18.12
C ASP A 8 -22.87 -8.72 -18.76
N VAL A 9 -22.82 -9.81 -18.00
CA VAL A 9 -23.22 -11.14 -18.44
C VAL A 9 -24.04 -11.78 -17.32
N LYS A 10 -25.37 -11.80 -17.46
CA LYS A 10 -26.22 -12.76 -16.73
C LYS A 10 -25.94 -14.16 -17.29
N PRO A 11 -25.93 -15.23 -16.47
CA PRO A 11 -26.23 -15.31 -15.04
C PRO A 11 -24.96 -15.16 -14.21
N TRP A 12 -25.11 -14.99 -12.90
CA TRP A 12 -24.08 -14.80 -11.84
C TRP A 12 -22.86 -15.74 -11.84
N GLN A 13 -22.73 -16.66 -12.80
CA GLN A 13 -21.72 -17.70 -12.90
C GLN A 13 -20.32 -17.18 -13.29
N ASN A 14 -20.13 -15.88 -13.59
CA ASN A 14 -18.83 -15.34 -14.02
C ASN A 14 -18.43 -14.01 -13.36
N CYS A 15 -18.97 -13.71 -12.17
CA CYS A 15 -18.63 -12.49 -11.44
C CYS A 15 -17.27 -12.67 -10.71
N THR A 16 -16.22 -12.00 -11.20
CA THR A 16 -14.94 -11.91 -10.47
C THR A 16 -14.96 -10.70 -9.53
N PHE A 17 -14.72 -10.94 -8.24
CA PHE A 17 -14.65 -9.89 -7.23
C PHE A 17 -13.21 -9.35 -7.14
N GLN A 18 -12.92 -8.29 -7.90
CA GLN A 18 -11.60 -7.65 -7.92
C GLN A 18 -11.49 -6.48 -6.92
N ARG A 19 -11.87 -6.67 -5.64
CA ARG A 19 -11.74 -5.59 -4.65
C ARG A 19 -11.41 -6.06 -3.25
N THR A 20 -10.15 -6.41 -3.03
CA THR A 20 -9.57 -6.46 -1.68
C THR A 20 -8.55 -5.32 -1.54
N PRO A 21 -8.83 -4.26 -0.74
CA PRO A 21 -7.81 -3.32 -0.35
C PRO A 21 -6.77 -4.11 0.45
N ASN A 22 -5.56 -4.21 -0.10
CA ASN A 22 -4.36 -4.68 0.59
C ASN A 22 -4.48 -6.04 1.29
N GLY A 23 -5.25 -6.99 0.73
CA GLY A 23 -5.36 -8.33 1.33
C GLY A 23 -5.82 -8.33 2.79
N ALA A 24 -6.54 -7.30 3.23
CA ALA A 24 -6.98 -7.17 4.61
C ALA A 24 -7.79 -8.41 5.00
N ALA A 25 -7.54 -8.96 6.21
CA ALA A 25 -8.18 -10.17 6.69
C ALA A 25 -9.72 -10.10 6.66
N VAL A 26 -10.30 -8.91 6.78
CA VAL A 26 -11.75 -8.65 6.64
C VAL A 26 -12.27 -8.99 5.23
N MET A 27 -11.43 -8.85 4.21
CA MET A 27 -11.82 -9.03 2.80
C MET A 27 -11.35 -10.38 2.25
N THR A 28 -10.14 -10.84 2.61
CA THR A 28 -9.52 -12.09 2.10
C THR A 28 -9.50 -13.23 3.11
N GLY A 29 -9.96 -13.02 4.35
CA GLY A 29 -9.95 -14.03 5.40
C GLY A 29 -10.60 -15.34 4.97
N ARG A 30 -9.96 -16.47 5.29
CA ARG A 30 -10.34 -17.80 4.82
C ARG A 30 -11.78 -18.20 5.22
N GLU A 31 -12.20 -17.79 6.41
CA GLU A 31 -13.51 -18.16 6.97
C GLU A 31 -14.46 -16.97 6.98
N ASN A 32 -14.01 -15.82 7.51
CA ASN A 32 -14.86 -14.63 7.72
C ASN A 32 -14.65 -13.51 6.70
N GLY A 33 -13.78 -13.71 5.72
CA GLY A 33 -13.54 -12.71 4.67
C GLY A 33 -14.77 -12.53 3.77
N VAL A 34 -15.00 -11.31 3.29
CA VAL A 34 -16.07 -11.01 2.33
C VAL A 34 -16.03 -11.94 1.12
N VAL A 35 -14.83 -12.22 0.58
CA VAL A 35 -14.65 -13.17 -0.53
C VAL A 35 -15.05 -14.60 -0.13
N ALA A 36 -14.73 -15.05 1.08
CA ALA A 36 -15.06 -16.40 1.55
C ALA A 36 -16.56 -16.60 1.77
N ARG A 37 -17.26 -15.57 2.28
CA ARG A 37 -18.73 -15.59 2.42
C ARG A 37 -19.41 -15.60 1.05
N LEU A 38 -18.94 -14.79 0.12
CA LEU A 38 -19.48 -14.70 -1.22
C LEU A 38 -19.23 -15.99 -2.04
N LYS A 39 -18.11 -16.68 -1.81
CA LYS A 39 -17.83 -18.02 -2.36
C LYS A 39 -18.76 -19.12 -1.86
N ARG A 40 -19.28 -19.01 -0.62
CA ARG A 40 -20.23 -20.00 -0.07
C ARG A 40 -21.57 -19.93 -0.80
N GLU A 41 -21.99 -18.73 -1.20
CA GLU A 41 -23.23 -18.51 -1.94
C GLU A 41 -23.08 -18.78 -3.44
N ASN A 42 -21.89 -18.52 -4.01
CA ASN A 42 -21.60 -18.82 -5.40
C ASN A 42 -20.14 -19.27 -5.57
N PRO A 43 -19.89 -20.56 -5.83
CA PRO A 43 -18.55 -21.12 -5.98
C PRO A 43 -17.75 -20.52 -7.13
N ALA A 44 -18.41 -19.91 -8.12
CA ALA A 44 -17.77 -19.33 -9.29
C ALA A 44 -17.11 -17.96 -9.01
N ILE A 45 -17.34 -17.37 -7.82
CA ILE A 45 -16.81 -16.06 -7.49
C ILE A 45 -15.35 -16.16 -7.04
N GLY A 46 -14.44 -15.73 -7.91
CA GLY A 46 -13.02 -15.56 -7.60
C GLY A 46 -12.74 -14.20 -6.96
N GLY A 47 -12.00 -14.19 -5.85
CA GLY A 47 -11.46 -12.96 -5.27
C GLY A 47 -10.06 -12.70 -5.78
N THR A 48 -9.83 -11.54 -6.38
CA THR A 48 -8.60 -11.28 -7.13
C THR A 48 -8.03 -9.92 -6.70
N HIS A 49 -6.78 -9.91 -6.21
CA HIS A 49 -6.19 -8.70 -5.63
C HIS A 49 -6.02 -7.59 -6.67
N CYS A 50 -6.14 -6.33 -6.26
CA CYS A 50 -5.96 -5.17 -7.15
C CYS A 50 -4.62 -5.25 -7.91
N ALA A 51 -4.66 -5.06 -9.23
CA ALA A 51 -3.47 -5.08 -10.08
C ALA A 51 -2.43 -4.04 -9.65
N ALA A 52 -2.87 -2.83 -9.27
CA ALA A 52 -1.98 -1.78 -8.77
C ALA A 52 -1.25 -2.19 -7.48
N HIS A 53 -1.94 -2.91 -6.58
CA HIS A 53 -1.31 -3.43 -5.36
C HIS A 53 -0.29 -4.52 -5.68
N LYS A 54 -0.60 -5.44 -6.61
CA LYS A 54 0.35 -6.47 -7.06
C LYS A 54 1.58 -5.86 -7.74
N LEU A 55 1.39 -4.83 -8.56
CA LEU A 55 2.48 -4.10 -9.22
C LEU A 55 3.37 -3.41 -8.19
N ASN A 56 2.77 -2.71 -7.21
CA ASN A 56 3.53 -2.09 -6.14
C ASN A 56 4.30 -3.11 -5.30
N LEU A 57 3.70 -4.26 -4.97
CA LEU A 57 4.38 -5.32 -4.24
C LEU A 57 5.55 -5.91 -5.03
N CYS A 58 5.36 -6.16 -6.33
CA CYS A 58 6.42 -6.63 -7.21
C CYS A 58 7.56 -5.62 -7.30
N ALA A 59 7.25 -4.33 -7.46
CA ALA A 59 8.25 -3.27 -7.46
C ALA A 59 9.02 -3.18 -6.14
N GLN A 60 8.34 -3.30 -5.00
CA GLN A 60 8.97 -3.35 -3.68
C GLN A 60 9.89 -4.56 -3.51
N GLN A 61 9.45 -5.74 -3.94
CA GLN A 61 10.25 -6.97 -3.90
C GLN A 61 11.47 -6.87 -4.83
N ALA A 62 11.30 -6.33 -6.04
CA ALA A 62 12.39 -6.09 -6.98
C ALA A 62 13.41 -5.08 -6.43
N ALA A 63 12.93 -3.99 -5.80
CA ALA A 63 13.80 -3.02 -5.14
C ALA A 63 14.56 -3.63 -3.95
N ALA A 64 13.95 -4.54 -3.20
CA ALA A 64 14.60 -5.27 -2.12
C ALA A 64 15.63 -6.29 -2.61
N ALA A 65 15.47 -6.83 -3.82
CA ALA A 65 16.39 -7.79 -4.42
C ALA A 65 17.70 -7.14 -4.90
N ILE A 66 17.76 -5.81 -5.02
CA ILE A 66 18.93 -5.07 -5.47
C ILE A 66 19.63 -4.45 -4.23
N PRO A 67 20.83 -4.94 -3.82
CA PRO A 67 21.50 -4.50 -2.60
C PRO A 67 21.76 -2.99 -2.53
N SER A 68 22.10 -2.37 -3.68
CA SER A 68 22.33 -0.93 -3.79
C SER A 68 21.09 -0.10 -3.47
N LEU A 69 19.92 -0.52 -3.99
CA LEU A 69 18.64 0.14 -3.73
C LEU A 69 18.20 -0.08 -2.28
N GLN A 70 18.45 -1.26 -1.72
CA GLN A 70 18.18 -1.53 -0.31
C GLN A 70 19.01 -0.62 0.61
N ARG A 71 20.30 -0.40 0.29
CA ARG A 71 21.16 0.51 1.05
C ARG A 71 20.65 1.95 0.96
N TYR A 72 20.28 2.40 -0.23
CA TYR A 72 19.68 3.72 -0.43
C TYR A 72 18.39 3.89 0.40
N GLN A 73 17.48 2.93 0.31
CA GLN A 73 16.21 2.94 1.05
C GLN A 73 16.44 2.98 2.57
N ARG A 74 17.43 2.24 3.08
CA ARG A 74 17.79 2.28 4.51
C ARG A 74 18.36 3.63 4.92
N THR A 75 19.25 4.22 4.12
CA THR A 75 19.83 5.53 4.42
C THR A 75 18.76 6.62 4.44
N VAL A 76 17.92 6.68 3.41
CA VAL A 76 16.80 7.65 3.33
C VAL A 76 15.80 7.40 4.47
N GLY A 77 15.46 6.13 4.75
CA GLY A 77 14.57 5.76 5.84
C GLY A 77 15.11 6.14 7.23
N SER A 78 16.43 6.02 7.44
CA SER A 78 17.10 6.43 8.69
C SER A 78 17.05 7.94 8.87
N ILE A 79 17.33 8.71 7.81
CA ILE A 79 17.25 10.18 7.82
C ILE A 79 15.81 10.60 8.11
N TYR A 80 14.84 10.01 7.41
CA TYR A 80 13.43 10.27 7.67
C TYR A 80 13.06 9.95 9.12
N GLY A 81 13.41 8.76 9.63
CA GLY A 81 13.14 8.34 10.99
C GLY A 81 13.76 9.25 12.06
N TYR A 82 14.96 9.76 11.79
CA TYR A 82 15.60 10.73 12.67
C TYR A 82 14.73 11.98 12.83
N PHE A 83 14.28 12.60 11.75
CA PHE A 83 13.45 13.81 11.84
C PHE A 83 12.00 13.50 12.25
N SER A 84 11.38 12.43 11.74
CA SER A 84 9.98 12.11 12.02
C SER A 84 9.71 11.75 13.49
N ASN A 85 10.67 11.09 14.15
CA ASN A 85 10.47 10.56 15.51
C ASN A 85 10.60 11.62 16.62
N SER A 86 10.89 12.88 16.29
CA SER A 86 11.06 13.93 17.30
C SER A 86 10.55 15.27 16.81
N SER A 87 9.55 15.80 17.51
CA SER A 87 8.97 17.12 17.24
C SER A 87 10.01 18.25 17.37
N SER A 88 10.96 18.13 18.31
CA SER A 88 12.03 19.12 18.48
C SER A 88 13.00 19.12 17.30
N ARG A 89 13.32 17.95 16.73
CA ARG A 89 14.16 17.86 15.52
C ARG A 89 13.45 18.39 14.27
N GLN A 90 12.12 18.22 14.17
CA GLN A 90 11.33 18.85 13.11
C GLN A 90 11.30 20.38 13.25
N ALA A 91 11.19 20.90 14.48
CA ALA A 91 11.24 22.34 14.71
C ALA A 91 12.60 22.93 14.29
N ARG A 92 13.71 22.27 14.65
CA ARG A 92 15.06 22.66 14.18
C ARG A 92 15.21 22.63 12.66
N LEU A 93 14.61 21.64 12.00
CA LEU A 93 14.63 21.56 10.54
C LEU A 93 13.89 22.74 9.90
N LYS A 94 12.74 23.14 10.47
CA LYS A 94 12.01 24.34 10.04
C LYS A 94 12.80 25.63 10.28
N GLU A 95 13.47 25.74 11.43
CA GLU A 95 14.39 26.87 11.70
C GLU A 95 15.50 26.95 10.64
N MET A 96 16.09 25.81 10.27
CA MET A 96 17.11 25.75 9.21
C MET A 96 16.55 26.16 7.84
N HIS A 97 15.31 25.78 7.51
CA HIS A 97 14.67 26.19 6.26
C HIS A 97 14.46 27.71 6.17
N VAL A 98 14.11 28.35 7.30
CA VAL A 98 13.95 29.81 7.38
C VAL A 98 15.29 30.53 7.16
N ILE A 99 16.39 29.98 7.69
CA ILE A 99 17.73 30.57 7.52
C ILE A 99 18.24 30.41 6.08
N LEU A 100 17.92 29.29 5.44
CA LEU A 100 18.40 28.96 4.09
C LEU A 100 17.48 29.46 2.97
N ASP A 101 16.36 30.13 3.30
CA ASP A 101 15.32 30.59 2.36
C ASP A 101 14.87 29.47 1.39
N THR A 102 14.66 28.29 1.95
CA THR A 102 14.20 27.09 1.23
C THR A 102 12.77 26.74 1.63
N ASP A 103 12.00 26.23 0.67
CA ASP A 103 10.62 25.80 0.91
C ASP A 103 10.50 24.76 2.04
N ASP A 104 9.42 24.87 2.80
CA ASP A 104 9.09 23.92 3.86
C ASP A 104 8.88 22.49 3.33
N VAL A 105 9.86 21.63 3.57
CA VAL A 105 9.76 20.21 3.22
C VAL A 105 8.77 19.50 4.14
N LYS A 106 7.62 19.10 3.59
CA LYS A 106 6.68 18.19 4.25
C LYS A 106 7.26 16.78 4.26
N LEU A 107 7.67 16.32 5.45
CA LEU A 107 8.08 14.94 5.65
C LEU A 107 6.88 14.00 5.42
N ASN A 108 6.90 13.26 4.32
CA ASN A 108 5.91 12.24 4.01
C ASN A 108 6.60 10.89 3.81
N GLN A 109 6.03 9.81 4.35
CA GLN A 109 6.56 8.47 4.08
C GLN A 109 6.18 8.08 2.64
N SER A 110 7.19 8.01 1.77
CA SER A 110 7.00 7.64 0.37
C SER A 110 6.78 6.15 0.17
N MET A 111 7.03 5.31 1.18
CA MET A 111 6.73 3.88 1.15
C MET A 111 6.26 3.37 2.52
N PRO A 112 5.06 2.79 2.63
CA PRO A 112 4.70 2.03 3.82
C PRO A 112 5.62 0.81 3.90
N SER A 113 6.26 0.62 5.05
CA SER A 113 6.93 -0.64 5.36
C SER A 113 5.92 -1.76 5.27
N ALA A 114 6.21 -2.78 4.45
CA ALA A 114 5.40 -3.99 4.37
C ALA A 114 5.29 -4.59 5.78
N GLY A 115 4.09 -4.49 6.35
CA GLY A 115 3.65 -5.18 7.55
C GLY A 115 2.46 -6.06 7.19
#